data_AF-A0A414JM73-F1
#
_entry.id   AF-A0A414JM73-F1
#
_cell.length_a   1.000
_cell.length_b   1.000
_cell.length_c   1.000
_cell.angle_alpha   90.00
_cell.angle_beta   90.00
_cell.angle_gamma   90.00
#
_symmetry.space_group_name_H-M   'P 1'
#
loop_
_entity.id
_entity.type
_entity.pdbx_description
1 polymer ?
#
loop_
_entity_poly.entity_id
_entity_poly.type
_entity_poly.pdbx_seq_one_letter_code
_entity_poly.pdbx_strand_id
1 'polypeptide(L)'
;MGAFASCDPITDTYTIDDSTIPADELQLSVAPKVVDGKNGNIIVVENNSPILSEWSVGESVARKAYAELSVSFTGQHTVNFRGLNSGGKAFTETSFTVKVDTISTIPANIATRLCIGQEGPHLLWHNYRPGKD
;
A
#
# COMPACT_ATOMS: atom_id res chain seq x y z
N MET A 1 31.82 -6.26 -57.87
CA MET A 1 31.04 -5.48 -56.89
C MET A 1 30.20 -6.47 -56.11
N GLY A 2 30.61 -6.80 -54.89
CA GLY A 2 29.87 -7.71 -54.01
C GLY A 2 28.87 -6.92 -53.18
N ALA A 3 27.60 -7.31 -53.22
CA ALA A 3 26.58 -6.76 -52.35
C ALA A 3 26.84 -7.24 -50.92
N PHE A 4 26.97 -6.31 -49.97
CA PHE A 4 26.95 -6.63 -48.55
C PHE A 4 25.53 -7.08 -48.18
N ALA A 5 25.33 -8.37 -47.97
CA ALA A 5 24.11 -8.87 -47.33
C ALA A 5 24.20 -8.51 -45.84
N SER A 6 23.50 -7.44 -45.44
CA SER A 6 23.24 -7.17 -44.02
C SER A 6 22.40 -8.32 -43.47
N CYS A 7 22.81 -8.91 -42.35
CA CYS A 7 21.97 -9.86 -41.62
C CYS A 7 20.66 -9.14 -41.24
N ASP A 8 19.52 -9.76 -41.53
CA ASP A 8 18.26 -9.34 -40.92
C ASP A 8 18.42 -9.46 -39.39
N PRO A 9 18.13 -8.40 -38.62
CA PRO A 9 18.25 -8.46 -37.18
C PRO A 9 17.31 -9.54 -36.64
N ILE A 10 17.85 -10.47 -35.86
CA ILE A 10 17.01 -11.38 -35.08
C ILE A 10 16.19 -10.52 -34.11
N THR A 11 14.90 -10.41 -34.40
CA THR A 11 13.97 -9.65 -33.57
C THR A 11 13.17 -10.69 -32.81
N ASP A 12 13.55 -10.95 -31.56
CA ASP A 12 12.71 -11.74 -30.67
C ASP A 12 11.51 -10.88 -30.29
N THR A 13 10.38 -11.06 -30.98
CA THR A 13 9.10 -10.50 -30.52
C THR A 13 8.59 -11.33 -29.36
N TYR A 14 8.87 -10.87 -28.14
CA TYR A 14 8.20 -11.35 -26.94
C TYR A 14 6.77 -10.82 -26.93
N THR A 15 5.79 -11.67 -27.21
CA THR A 15 4.38 -11.34 -26.99
C THR A 15 4.12 -11.35 -25.49
N ILE A 16 3.82 -10.19 -24.92
CA ILE A 16 3.27 -10.12 -23.57
C ILE A 16 1.84 -10.69 -23.63
N ASP A 17 1.53 -11.61 -22.74
CA ASP A 17 0.18 -12.12 -22.58
C ASP A 17 -0.73 -10.98 -22.10
N ASP A 18 -1.65 -10.52 -22.96
CA ASP A 18 -2.64 -9.49 -22.64
C ASP A 18 -3.88 -10.09 -21.92
N SER A 19 -3.80 -11.36 -21.47
CA SER A 19 -4.87 -12.01 -20.70
C SER A 19 -5.13 -11.31 -19.37
N THR A 20 -6.40 -11.29 -19.00
CA THR A 20 -6.87 -10.74 -17.72
C THR A 20 -7.21 -11.88 -16.78
N ILE A 21 -6.66 -11.86 -15.55
CA ILE A 21 -7.04 -12.80 -14.50
C ILE A 21 -8.30 -12.27 -13.82
N PRO A 22 -9.42 -13.01 -13.83
CA PRO A 22 -10.66 -12.57 -13.20
C PRO A 22 -10.54 -12.57 -11.67
N ALA A 23 -11.40 -11.80 -11.00
CA ALA A 23 -11.30 -11.52 -9.57
C ALA A 23 -11.39 -12.76 -8.67
N ASP A 24 -12.16 -13.77 -9.10
CA ASP A 24 -12.37 -15.03 -8.39
C ASP A 24 -11.20 -16.02 -8.52
N GLU A 25 -10.28 -15.79 -9.45
CA GLU A 25 -9.03 -16.56 -9.60
C GLU A 25 -7.85 -15.93 -8.84
N LEU A 26 -8.03 -14.73 -8.27
CA LEU A 26 -6.98 -14.07 -7.53
C LEU A 26 -6.73 -14.72 -6.17
N GLN A 27 -5.45 -14.94 -5.87
CA GLN A 27 -4.97 -15.45 -4.59
C GLN A 27 -4.67 -14.28 -3.65
N LEU A 28 -5.73 -13.73 -3.06
CA LEU A 28 -5.68 -12.58 -2.17
C LEU A 28 -5.97 -12.99 -0.72
N SER A 29 -5.26 -12.38 0.24
CA SER A 29 -5.56 -12.49 1.66
C SER A 29 -5.71 -11.10 2.29
N VAL A 30 -6.70 -10.96 3.16
CA VAL A 30 -6.99 -9.72 3.89
C VAL A 30 -7.40 -10.09 5.31
N ALA A 31 -6.59 -9.72 6.30
CA ALA A 31 -6.86 -10.05 7.69
C ALA A 31 -6.36 -8.95 8.65
N PRO A 32 -7.15 -8.57 9.67
CA PRO A 32 -6.67 -7.69 10.72
C PRO A 32 -5.66 -8.43 11.61
N LYS A 33 -4.63 -7.73 12.08
CA LYS A 33 -3.77 -8.23 13.16
C LYS A 33 -4.59 -8.36 14.43
N VAL A 34 -4.49 -9.50 15.10
CA VAL A 34 -5.18 -9.74 16.37
C VAL A 34 -4.36 -9.16 17.52
N VAL A 35 -5.00 -8.38 18.39
CA VAL A 35 -4.42 -7.82 19.61
C VAL A 35 -5.36 -8.13 20.77
N ASP A 36 -4.87 -8.81 21.80
CA ASP A 36 -5.66 -9.26 22.95
C ASP A 36 -6.94 -10.02 22.57
N GLY A 37 -6.85 -10.87 21.54
CA GLY A 37 -7.96 -11.68 21.05
C GLY A 37 -9.03 -10.90 20.26
N LYS A 38 -8.79 -9.62 19.96
CA LYS A 38 -9.70 -8.76 19.16
C LYS A 38 -9.04 -8.37 17.85
N ASN A 39 -9.83 -8.12 16.82
CA ASN A 39 -9.32 -7.61 15.56
C ASN A 39 -8.82 -6.17 15.76
N GLY A 40 -7.51 -5.96 15.61
CA GLY A 40 -6.86 -4.66 15.71
C GLY A 40 -6.99 -3.82 14.43
N ASN A 41 -6.49 -2.59 14.50
CA ASN A 41 -6.66 -1.59 13.45
C ASN A 41 -5.55 -1.58 12.38
N ILE A 42 -4.65 -2.58 12.43
CA ILE A 42 -3.69 -2.87 11.37
C ILE A 42 -4.22 -4.05 10.56
N ILE A 43 -4.46 -3.84 9.27
CA ILE A 43 -4.96 -4.82 8.32
C ILE A 43 -3.78 -5.26 7.45
N VAL A 44 -3.47 -6.55 7.49
CA VAL A 44 -2.48 -7.18 6.61
C VAL A 44 -3.18 -7.56 5.31
N VAL A 45 -2.57 -7.18 4.19
CA VAL A 45 -3.02 -7.53 2.84
C VAL A 45 -1.90 -8.22 2.08
N GLU A 46 -2.25 -9.26 1.33
CA GLU A 46 -1.29 -10.02 0.52
C GLU A 46 -1.91 -10.41 -0.82
N ASN A 47 -1.14 -10.25 -1.90
CA ASN A 47 -1.45 -10.76 -3.23
C ASN A 47 -0.37 -11.76 -3.65
N ASN A 48 -0.78 -13.02 -3.81
CA ASN A 48 0.07 -14.11 -4.32
C ASN A 48 -0.19 -14.42 -5.81
N SER A 49 -1.01 -13.60 -6.48
CA SER A 49 -1.31 -13.69 -7.92
C SER A 49 -0.24 -12.96 -8.75
N PRO A 50 0.00 -13.37 -10.00
CA PRO A 50 1.02 -12.78 -10.87
C PRO A 50 0.58 -11.45 -11.52
N ILE A 51 -0.05 -10.55 -10.74
CA ILE A 51 -0.48 -9.21 -11.18
C ILE A 51 0.00 -8.15 -10.19
N LEU A 52 0.23 -6.92 -10.66
CA LEU A 52 0.62 -5.83 -9.77
C LEU A 52 -0.53 -5.46 -8.84
N SER A 53 -0.22 -4.92 -7.66
CA SER A 53 -1.20 -4.71 -6.59
C SER A 53 -1.30 -3.25 -6.20
N GLU A 54 -2.51 -2.72 -6.13
CA GLU A 54 -2.88 -1.52 -5.38
C GLU A 54 -3.95 -1.90 -4.35
N TRP A 55 -3.70 -1.59 -3.09
CA TRP A 55 -4.59 -1.83 -1.97
C TRP A 55 -5.00 -0.51 -1.35
N SER A 56 -6.25 -0.39 -0.92
CA SER A 56 -6.73 0.80 -0.19
C SER A 56 -7.76 0.47 0.88
N VAL A 57 -7.73 1.20 2.00
CA VAL A 57 -8.74 1.17 3.06
C VAL A 57 -8.71 2.49 3.81
N GLY A 58 -9.86 3.19 3.86
CA GLY A 58 -9.92 4.55 4.40
C GLY A 58 -8.91 5.48 3.70
N GLU A 59 -8.00 6.09 4.46
CA GLU A 59 -6.94 6.95 3.94
C GLU A 59 -5.64 6.19 3.58
N SER A 60 -5.55 4.89 3.92
CA SER A 60 -4.36 4.08 3.66
C SER A 60 -4.35 3.55 2.24
N VAL A 61 -3.21 3.69 1.54
CA VAL A 61 -2.98 3.16 0.19
C VAL A 61 -1.60 2.50 0.13
N ALA A 62 -1.51 1.32 -0.49
CA ALA A 62 -0.23 0.63 -0.73
C ALA A 62 -0.17 0.02 -2.12
N ARG A 63 1.00 0.13 -2.77
CA ARG A 63 1.28 -0.47 -4.09
C ARG A 63 2.33 -1.56 -3.99
N LYS A 64 1.99 -2.65 -3.30
CA LYS A 64 2.87 -3.78 -2.99
C LYS A 64 2.05 -5.06 -2.90
N ALA A 65 2.68 -6.19 -3.21
CA ALA A 65 2.05 -7.50 -3.02
C ALA A 65 1.67 -7.74 -1.56
N TYR A 66 2.56 -7.39 -0.62
CA TYR A 66 2.32 -7.44 0.82
C TYR A 66 2.37 -6.03 1.43
N ALA A 67 1.39 -5.69 2.28
CA ALA A 67 1.38 -4.43 3.01
C ALA A 67 0.61 -4.53 4.34
N GLU A 68 0.90 -3.57 5.23
CA GLU A 68 0.10 -3.30 6.42
C GLU A 68 -0.59 -1.95 6.24
N LEU A 69 -1.92 -1.95 6.32
CA LEU A 69 -2.76 -0.77 6.18
C LEU A 69 -3.38 -0.45 7.54
N SER A 70 -3.41 0.82 7.93
CA SER A 70 -3.98 1.23 9.22
C SER A 70 -5.29 1.98 9.05
N VAL A 71 -6.25 1.72 9.94
CA VAL A 71 -7.48 2.52 10.07
C VAL A 71 -7.54 3.19 11.44
N SER A 72 -8.32 4.27 11.55
CA SER A 72 -8.34 5.14 12.74
C SER A 72 -9.54 4.92 13.67
N PHE A 73 -10.49 4.05 13.30
CA PHE A 73 -11.71 3.81 14.07
C PHE A 73 -12.18 2.36 13.97
N THR A 74 -12.92 1.90 14.97
CA THR A 74 -13.52 0.55 14.99
C THR A 74 -14.73 0.46 14.08
N GLY A 75 -15.16 -0.76 13.76
CA GLY A 75 -16.32 -1.02 12.89
C GLY A 75 -15.95 -1.81 11.65
N GLN A 76 -16.86 -1.82 10.68
CA GLN A 76 -16.61 -2.45 9.38
C GLN A 76 -15.85 -1.50 8.47
N HIS A 77 -14.86 -2.04 7.78
CA HIS A 77 -14.03 -1.34 6.79
C HIS A 77 -14.03 -2.13 5.49
N THR A 78 -14.11 -1.41 4.37
CA THR A 78 -13.97 -2.00 3.04
C THR A 78 -12.53 -1.83 2.57
N VAL A 79 -11.85 -2.96 2.38
CA VAL A 79 -10.53 -3.03 1.77
C VAL A 79 -10.72 -3.27 0.28
N ASN A 80 -10.24 -2.36 -0.56
CA ASN A 80 -10.31 -2.50 -2.01
C ASN A 80 -8.96 -2.98 -2.55
N PHE A 81 -9.04 -3.92 -3.47
CA PHE A 81 -7.93 -4.37 -4.29
C PHE A 81 -8.15 -3.92 -5.73
N ARG A 82 -7.10 -3.41 -6.35
CA ARG A 82 -7.03 -3.11 -7.78
C ARG A 82 -5.73 -3.67 -8.33
N GLY A 83 -5.83 -4.67 -9.18
CA GLY A 83 -4.70 -5.37 -9.76
C GLY A 83 -4.48 -4.99 -11.22
N LEU A 84 -3.25 -4.67 -11.62
CA LEU A 84 -2.90 -4.40 -13.01
C LEU A 84 -2.37 -5.68 -13.67
N ASN A 85 -3.09 -6.16 -14.68
CA ASN A 85 -2.78 -7.39 -15.41
C ASN A 85 -1.57 -7.22 -16.33
N SER A 86 -1.05 -8.35 -16.82
CA SER A 86 -0.03 -8.37 -17.87
C SER A 86 -0.53 -7.61 -19.10
N GLY A 87 0.38 -6.90 -19.77
CA GLY A 87 0.03 -5.96 -20.84
C GLY A 87 -0.30 -4.54 -20.38
N GLY A 88 -0.53 -4.31 -19.08
CA GLY A 88 -0.64 -2.96 -18.50
C GLY A 88 -1.88 -2.16 -18.91
N LYS A 89 -2.88 -2.80 -19.52
CA LYS A 89 -4.10 -2.15 -20.05
C LYS A 89 -5.35 -2.43 -19.24
N ALA A 90 -5.42 -3.57 -18.54
CA ALA A 90 -6.62 -4.03 -17.86
C ALA A 90 -6.41 -4.10 -16.34
N PHE A 91 -7.41 -3.66 -15.59
CA PHE A 91 -7.46 -3.80 -14.14
C PHE A 91 -8.49 -4.87 -13.74
N THR A 92 -8.12 -5.67 -12.74
CA THR A 92 -9.04 -6.56 -12.02
C THR A 92 -9.26 -5.98 -10.63
N GLU A 93 -10.51 -5.77 -10.24
CA GLU A 93 -10.87 -5.13 -8.98
C GLU A 93 -11.76 -6.03 -8.13
N THR A 94 -11.56 -6.00 -6.82
CA THR A 94 -12.43 -6.68 -5.84
C THR A 94 -12.35 -6.00 -4.48
N SER A 95 -13.24 -6.35 -3.56
CA SER A 95 -13.29 -5.74 -2.24
C SER A 95 -13.59 -6.77 -1.15
N PHE A 96 -13.10 -6.48 0.05
CA PHE A 96 -13.23 -7.31 1.24
C PHE A 96 -13.77 -6.47 2.40
N THR A 97 -14.68 -7.04 3.18
CA THR A 97 -15.13 -6.39 4.42
C THR A 97 -14.36 -6.95 5.61
N VAL A 98 -13.71 -6.06 6.36
CA VAL A 98 -12.96 -6.39 7.59
C VAL A 98 -13.63 -5.71 8.78
N LYS A 99 -13.84 -6.45 9.86
CA LYS A 99 -14.30 -5.89 11.14
C LYS A 99 -13.09 -5.59 12.04
N VAL A 100 -12.97 -4.34 12.47
CA VAL A 100 -11.99 -3.88 13.47
C VAL A 100 -12.71 -3.66 14.80
N ASP A 101 -12.25 -4.34 15.83
CA ASP A 101 -12.86 -4.33 17.17
C ASP A 101 -12.12 -3.42 18.16
N THR A 102 -10.84 -3.13 17.91
CA THR A 102 -10.02 -2.32 18.81
C THR A 102 -8.99 -1.47 18.07
N ILE A 103 -8.63 -0.33 18.65
CA ILE A 103 -7.52 0.51 18.20
C ILE A 103 -6.35 0.31 19.17
N SER A 104 -5.27 -0.29 18.69
CA SER A 104 -4.06 -0.59 19.47
C SER A 104 -2.82 0.14 18.94
N THR A 105 -2.92 0.72 17.75
CA THR A 105 -1.81 1.42 17.10
C THR A 105 -2.29 2.76 16.56
N ILE A 106 -1.54 3.82 16.82
CA ILE A 106 -1.85 5.14 16.25
C ILE A 106 -1.38 5.16 14.78
N PRO A 107 -2.27 5.40 13.81
CA PRO A 107 -1.87 5.52 12.40
C PRO A 107 -0.82 6.61 12.18
N ALA A 108 0.13 6.38 11.27
CA ALA A 108 1.29 7.25 11.09
C ALA A 108 0.91 8.71 10.76
N ASN A 109 -0.11 8.91 9.91
CA ASN A 109 -0.60 10.26 9.56
C ASN A 109 -1.15 11.01 10.79
N ILE A 110 -1.80 10.31 11.71
CA ILE A 110 -2.29 10.86 12.97
C ILE A 110 -1.12 11.16 13.91
N ALA A 111 -0.17 10.25 14.04
CA ALA A 111 1.03 10.46 14.86
C ALA A 111 1.80 11.72 14.42
N THR A 112 1.98 11.91 13.10
CA THR A 112 2.63 13.11 12.54
C THR A 112 1.85 14.39 12.85
N ARG A 113 0.53 14.40 12.67
CA ARG A 113 -0.32 15.58 12.96
C ARG A 113 -0.32 15.96 14.44
N LEU A 114 -0.16 14.97 15.32
CA LEU A 114 -0.10 15.15 16.76
C LEU A 114 1.33 15.36 17.30
N CYS A 115 2.34 15.41 16.41
CA CYS A 115 3.75 15.53 16.77
C CYS A 115 4.24 14.43 17.74
N ILE A 116 3.63 13.24 17.71
CA ILE A 116 4.00 12.14 18.59
C ILE A 116 5.37 11.60 18.18
N GLY A 117 6.30 11.53 19.14
CA GLY A 117 7.68 11.07 18.90
C GLY A 117 8.59 12.10 18.23
N GLN A 118 8.14 13.34 18.07
CA GLN A 118 9.00 14.45 17.66
C GLN A 118 9.54 15.16 18.91
N GLU A 119 10.86 15.35 18.98
CA GLU A 119 11.42 16.32 19.92
C GLU A 119 10.94 17.72 19.49
N GLY A 120 10.28 18.43 20.40
CA GLY A 120 9.85 19.80 20.14
C GLY A 120 11.06 20.68 19.77
N PRO A 121 10.85 21.84 19.12
CA PRO A 121 11.92 22.80 18.97
C PRO A 121 12.50 23.06 20.36
N HIS A 122 13.79 22.81 20.54
CA HIS A 122 14.51 23.13 21.76
C HIS A 122 14.40 24.64 21.92
N LEU A 123 13.39 25.09 22.64
CA LEU A 123 13.10 26.51 22.75
C LEU A 123 14.32 27.14 23.42
N LEU A 124 15.05 27.97 22.67
CA LEU A 124 16.19 28.77 23.12
C LEU A 124 15.72 29.90 24.06
N TRP A 125 14.87 29.61 25.06
CA TRP A 125 14.49 30.59 26.08
C TRP A 125 15.62 30.86 27.08
N HIS A 126 16.74 30.12 27.02
CA HIS A 126 17.86 30.32 27.95
C HIS A 126 18.70 31.59 27.69
N ASN A 127 18.41 32.38 26.65
CA ASN A 127 19.15 33.61 26.34
C ASN A 127 18.37 34.92 26.57
N TYR A 128 17.13 34.88 27.09
CA TYR A 128 16.43 36.12 27.45
C TYR A 128 16.80 36.55 28.88
N ARG A 129 17.70 37.55 29.01
CA ARG A 129 17.83 38.36 30.22
C ARG A 129 17.12 39.70 30.00
N PRO A 130 15.94 39.93 30.59
CA PRO A 130 15.33 41.26 30.57
C PRO A 130 16.09 42.19 31.52
N GLY A 131 16.44 43.38 31.02
CA GLY A 131 16.91 44.51 31.82
C GLY A 131 18.42 44.59 32.01
N LYS A 132 19.09 45.30 31.09
CA LYS A 132 20.40 45.89 31.37
C LYS A 132 20.60 47.20 30.60
N ASP A 133 19.70 48.14 30.82
CA ASP A 133 19.90 49.58 30.58
C ASP A 133 19.62 50.31 31.90
#